data_AF-Q5WGJ4-F1
#
_entry.id   AF-Q5WGJ4-F1
#
_cell.length_a   1.000
_cell.length_b   1.000
_cell.length_c   1.000
_cell.angle_alpha   90.00
_cell.angle_beta   90.00
_cell.angle_gamma   90.00
#
_symmetry.space_group_name_H-M   'P 1'
#
loop_
_entity.id
_entity.type
_entity.pdbx_description
1 polymer ?
#
loop_
_entity_poly.entity_id
_entity_poly.type
_entity_poly.pdbx_seq_one_letter_code
_entity_poly.pdbx_strand_id
1 'polypeptide(L)'
;MIKVITLCGSTKFKEQFEKANAYHTLQGNIVISLGFFEQSEGIETQEQAELLEEIHYKKINMSDEIFVIDVNGYIGESTKKEIEYAKQQGELVSYYSESDKVINHLSTKLRQVKGITHRSLLYFR
;
A
#
# COMPACT_ATOMS: atom_id res chain seq x y z
N MET A 1 5.75 -9.58 -16.84
CA MET A 1 4.30 -9.26 -16.80
C MET A 1 4.13 -8.19 -15.73
N ILE A 2 3.29 -7.18 -15.97
CA ILE A 2 2.98 -6.14 -14.96
C ILE A 2 2.02 -6.76 -13.96
N LYS A 3 2.33 -6.70 -12.66
CA LYS A 3 1.41 -7.13 -11.59
C LYS A 3 0.55 -5.97 -11.09
N VAL A 4 -0.63 -6.28 -10.58
CA VAL A 4 -1.49 -5.39 -9.79
C VAL A 4 -1.32 -5.75 -8.31
N ILE A 5 -0.92 -4.79 -7.50
CA ILE A 5 -0.59 -4.99 -6.08
C ILE A 5 -1.48 -4.10 -5.21
N THR A 6 -2.26 -4.70 -4.31
CA THR A 6 -3.06 -3.94 -3.34
C THR A 6 -2.27 -3.74 -2.05
N LEU A 7 -2.17 -2.50 -1.57
CA LEU A 7 -1.53 -2.21 -0.27
C LEU A 7 -2.56 -2.30 0.86
N CYS A 8 -2.21 -3.06 1.90
CA CYS A 8 -3.03 -3.29 3.10
C CYS A 8 -2.27 -2.86 4.36
N GLY A 9 -2.95 -2.35 5.38
CA GLY A 9 -2.29 -1.95 6.63
C GLY A 9 -2.94 -0.75 7.32
N SER A 10 -2.39 -0.38 8.47
CA SER A 10 -2.91 0.73 9.27
C SER A 10 -2.60 2.09 8.64
N THR A 11 -3.61 2.94 8.50
CA THR A 11 -3.48 4.31 7.95
C THR A 11 -2.47 5.18 8.69
N LYS A 12 -2.16 4.86 9.96
CA LYS A 12 -1.11 5.55 10.75
C LYS A 12 0.29 5.43 10.15
N PHE A 13 0.53 4.43 9.28
CA PHE A 13 1.84 4.17 8.65
C PHE A 13 1.95 4.77 7.26
N LYS A 14 1.45 6.01 7.09
CA LYS A 14 1.44 6.73 5.82
C LYS A 14 2.79 6.73 5.10
N GLU A 15 3.89 6.97 5.83
CA GLU A 15 5.24 6.98 5.24
C GLU A 15 5.60 5.63 4.60
N GLN A 16 5.25 4.52 5.24
CA GLN A 16 5.54 3.18 4.74
C GLN A 16 4.67 2.82 3.53
N PHE A 17 3.42 3.27 3.50
CA PHE A 17 2.59 3.18 2.30
C PHE A 17 3.19 3.95 1.13
N GLU A 18 3.64 5.19 1.34
CA GLU A 18 4.29 5.98 0.28
C GLU A 18 5.57 5.30 -0.24
N LYS A 19 6.37 4.74 0.67
CA LYS A 19 7.58 3.98 0.31
C LYS A 19 7.27 2.71 -0.48
N ALA A 20 6.29 1.90 -0.02
CA ALA A 20 5.86 0.68 -0.70
C ALA A 20 5.28 0.99 -2.08
N ASN A 21 4.46 2.05 -2.19
CA ASN A 21 3.92 2.51 -3.45
C ASN A 21 5.04 2.86 -4.44
N ALA A 22 5.98 3.71 -4.03
CA ALA A 22 7.12 4.08 -4.88
C ALA A 22 7.96 2.85 -5.28
N TYR A 23 8.21 1.93 -4.34
CA TYR A 23 8.94 0.70 -4.59
C TYR A 23 8.28 -0.13 -5.68
N HIS A 24 7.00 -0.51 -5.51
CA HIS A 24 6.31 -1.37 -6.47
C HIS A 24 6.10 -0.70 -7.82
N THR A 25 5.79 0.60 -7.85
CA THR A 25 5.70 1.35 -9.12
C THR A 25 7.03 1.36 -9.88
N LEU A 26 8.16 1.55 -9.20
CA LEU A 26 9.48 1.54 -9.85
C LEU A 26 9.92 0.14 -10.32
N GLN A 27 9.35 -0.92 -9.74
CA GLN A 27 9.48 -2.28 -10.26
C GLN A 27 8.56 -2.56 -11.46
N GLY A 28 7.76 -1.59 -11.90
CA GLY A 28 6.86 -1.72 -13.04
C GLY A 28 5.51 -2.36 -12.71
N ASN A 29 5.07 -2.31 -11.45
CA ASN A 29 3.77 -2.82 -11.02
C ASN A 29 2.73 -1.70 -10.91
N ILE A 30 1.46 -2.05 -11.12
CA ILE A 30 0.30 -1.23 -10.75
C ILE A 30 0.09 -1.36 -9.25
N VAL A 31 -0.16 -0.25 -8.56
CA VAL A 31 -0.39 -0.23 -7.12
C VAL A 31 -1.77 0.34 -6.82
N ILE A 32 -2.57 -0.42 -6.07
CA ILE A 32 -3.87 0.00 -5.54
C ILE A 32 -3.70 0.28 -4.05
N SER A 33 -3.66 1.55 -3.66
CA SER A 33 -3.46 1.96 -2.27
C SER A 33 -4.79 2.22 -1.53
N LEU A 34 -4.70 2.65 -0.26
CA LEU A 34 -5.85 3.08 0.53
C LEU A 34 -6.55 4.29 -0.12
N GLY A 35 -7.84 4.47 0.16
CA GLY A 35 -8.60 5.62 -0.34
C GLY A 35 -8.21 6.94 0.34
N PHE A 36 -7.90 6.89 1.63
CA PHE A 36 -7.45 8.03 2.43
C PHE A 36 -6.61 7.54 3.62
N PHE A 37 -5.74 8.42 4.13
CA PHE A 37 -4.84 8.16 5.26
C PHE A 37 -5.26 8.89 6.54
N GLU A 38 -6.37 9.62 6.49
CA GLU A 38 -6.94 10.24 7.68
C GLU A 38 -7.23 9.10 8.66
N GLN A 39 -6.70 9.22 9.88
CA GLN A 39 -7.12 8.37 10.99
C GLN A 39 -8.64 8.48 11.07
N SER A 40 -9.32 7.52 11.69
CA SER A 40 -10.78 7.34 11.76
C SER A 40 -11.68 8.56 12.12
N GLU A 41 -11.13 9.78 12.20
CA GLU A 41 -11.77 11.08 12.05
C GLU A 41 -12.58 11.16 10.73
N GLY A 42 -13.76 10.54 10.71
CA GLY A 42 -14.68 10.55 9.57
C GLY A 42 -15.39 9.22 9.34
N ILE A 43 -14.96 8.13 9.99
CA ILE A 43 -15.73 6.89 10.07
C ILE A 43 -16.62 7.00 11.32
N GLU A 44 -17.80 7.55 11.12
CA GLU A 44 -18.75 7.86 12.20
C GLU A 44 -19.73 6.72 12.44
N THR A 45 -19.92 5.83 11.45
CA THR A 45 -20.92 4.75 11.51
C THR A 45 -20.34 3.38 11.17
N GLN A 46 -21.01 2.35 11.70
CA GLN A 46 -20.72 0.94 11.37
C GLN A 46 -20.90 0.66 9.86
N GLU A 47 -21.92 1.25 9.23
CA GLU A 47 -22.20 1.11 7.80
C GLU A 47 -21.04 1.63 6.94
N GLN A 48 -20.42 2.75 7.33
CA GLN A 48 -19.24 3.27 6.65
C GLN A 48 -18.04 2.33 6.79
N ALA A 49 -17.83 1.73 7.97
CA ALA A 49 -16.76 0.76 8.18
C ALA A 49 -16.95 -0.49 7.30
N GLU A 50 -18.18 -1.00 7.21
CA GLU A 50 -18.53 -2.15 6.35
C GLU A 50 -18.35 -1.83 4.87
N LEU A 51 -18.76 -0.65 4.41
CA LEU A 51 -18.54 -0.20 3.04
C LEU A 51 -17.04 -0.10 2.70
N LEU A 52 -16.23 0.42 3.62
CA LEU A 52 -14.78 0.52 3.42
C LEU A 52 -14.10 -0.86 3.37
N GLU A 53 -14.57 -1.78 4.21
CA GLU A 53 -14.14 -3.19 4.18
C GLU A 53 -14.49 -3.84 2.82
N GLU A 54 -15.73 -3.66 2.34
CA GLU A 54 -16.16 -4.19 1.04
C GLU A 54 -15.32 -3.61 -0.11
N ILE A 55 -15.10 -2.29 -0.12
CA ILE A 55 -14.23 -1.64 -1.11
C ILE A 55 -12.83 -2.27 -1.10
N HIS A 56 -12.28 -2.54 0.08
CA HIS A 56 -10.97 -3.18 0.21
C HIS A 56 -10.96 -4.60 -0.35
N TYR A 57 -11.99 -5.42 -0.08
CA TYR A 57 -12.11 -6.74 -0.69
C TYR A 57 -12.21 -6.68 -2.22
N LYS A 58 -12.91 -5.69 -2.78
CA LYS A 58 -12.93 -5.49 -4.23
C LYS A 58 -11.55 -5.15 -4.79
N LYS A 59 -10.74 -4.34 -4.09
CA LYS A 59 -9.35 -4.06 -4.49
C LYS A 59 -8.53 -5.35 -4.51
N ILE A 60 -8.66 -6.19 -3.48
CA ILE A 60 -7.97 -7.49 -3.38
C ILE A 60 -8.32 -8.38 -4.57
N ASN A 61 -9.60 -8.48 -4.93
CA ASN A 61 -10.05 -9.28 -6.08
C ASN A 61 -9.54 -8.78 -7.45
N MET A 62 -9.06 -7.54 -7.53
CA MET A 62 -8.46 -6.96 -8.74
C MET A 62 -6.94 -7.07 -8.76
N SER A 63 -6.31 -7.53 -7.68
CA SER A 63 -4.85 -7.65 -7.55
C SER A 63 -4.38 -9.08 -7.78
N ASP A 64 -3.12 -9.23 -8.20
CA ASP A 64 -2.39 -10.50 -8.24
C ASP A 64 -1.71 -10.83 -6.90
N GLU A 65 -1.61 -9.82 -6.03
CA GLU A 65 -0.86 -9.86 -4.77
C GLU A 65 -1.34 -8.74 -3.83
N ILE A 66 -1.44 -9.05 -2.54
CA ILE A 66 -1.54 -8.03 -1.50
C ILE A 66 -0.17 -7.82 -0.83
N PHE A 67 0.13 -6.57 -0.50
CA PHE A 67 1.35 -6.19 0.20
C PHE A 67 1.00 -5.51 1.52
N VAL A 68 1.33 -6.18 2.62
CA VAL A 68 0.93 -5.82 3.98
C VAL A 68 1.97 -4.92 4.62
N ILE A 69 1.55 -3.74 5.08
CA ILE A 69 2.37 -2.77 5.82
C ILE A 69 2.38 -3.13 7.32
N ASP A 70 3.24 -4.09 7.68
CA ASP A 70 3.38 -4.69 9.02
C ASP A 70 4.53 -4.07 9.85
N VAL A 71 4.52 -2.75 10.01
CA VAL A 71 5.64 -2.02 10.66
C VAL A 71 5.85 -2.52 12.09
N ASN A 72 7.06 -3.01 12.38
CA ASN A 72 7.43 -3.62 13.67
C ASN A 72 6.49 -4.76 14.09
N GLY A 73 5.90 -5.49 13.13
CA GLY A 73 4.95 -6.57 13.37
C GLY A 73 3.54 -6.11 13.75
N TYR A 74 3.23 -4.81 13.65
CA TYR A 74 1.87 -4.33 13.90
C TYR A 74 0.93 -4.72 12.76
N ILE A 75 -0.14 -5.45 13.08
CA ILE A 75 -1.24 -5.76 12.15
C ILE A 75 -2.56 -5.45 12.87
N GLY A 76 -3.31 -4.49 12.31
CA GLY A 76 -4.63 -4.10 12.83
C GLY A 76 -5.71 -5.13 12.47
N GLU A 77 -6.86 -5.05 13.15
CA GLU A 77 -7.93 -6.05 12.98
C GLU A 77 -8.52 -6.07 11.57
N SER A 78 -8.76 -4.89 10.97
CA SER A 78 -9.19 -4.80 9.55
C SER A 78 -8.17 -5.44 8.61
N THR A 79 -6.88 -5.15 8.83
CA THR A 79 -5.79 -5.74 8.03
C THR A 79 -5.70 -7.25 8.19
N LYS A 80 -5.97 -7.82 9.38
CA LYS A 80 -6.02 -9.28 9.54
C LYS A 80 -7.13 -9.90 8.70
N LYS A 81 -8.33 -9.31 8.72
CA LYS A 81 -9.44 -9.78 7.88
C LYS A 81 -9.12 -9.68 6.39
N GLU A 82 -8.48 -8.59 5.95
CA GLU A 82 -7.99 -8.43 4.58
C GLU A 82 -7.00 -9.55 4.19
N ILE A 83 -6.06 -9.88 5.07
CA ILE A 83 -5.09 -10.98 4.86
C ILE A 83 -5.80 -12.33 4.76
N GLU A 84 -6.75 -12.60 5.66
CA GLU A 84 -7.54 -13.84 5.64
C GLU A 84 -8.36 -13.95 4.36
N TYR A 85 -9.02 -12.86 3.96
CA TYR A 85 -9.79 -12.79 2.73
C TYR A 85 -8.92 -13.05 1.49
N ALA A 86 -7.77 -12.38 1.38
CA ALA A 86 -6.82 -12.60 0.28
C ALA A 86 -6.37 -14.06 0.18
N LYS A 87 -6.03 -14.68 1.32
CA LYS A 87 -5.68 -16.12 1.37
C LYS A 87 -6.82 -17.02 0.90
N GLN A 88 -8.06 -16.68 1.22
CA GLN A 88 -9.24 -17.45 0.77
C GLN A 88 -9.46 -17.32 -0.74
N GLN A 89 -9.14 -16.17 -1.33
CA GLN A 89 -9.19 -15.97 -2.78
C GLN A 89 -8.01 -16.62 -3.53
N GLY A 90 -6.99 -17.07 -2.80
CA GLY A 90 -5.77 -17.65 -3.37
C GLY A 90 -4.73 -16.61 -3.78
N GLU A 91 -4.90 -15.36 -3.35
CA GLU A 91 -3.97 -14.28 -3.63
C GLU A 91 -2.67 -14.42 -2.84
N LEU A 92 -1.57 -13.97 -3.45
CA LEU A 92 -0.27 -13.92 -2.77
C LEU A 92 -0.27 -12.85 -1.70
N VAL A 93 0.37 -13.14 -0.56
CA VAL A 93 0.51 -12.21 0.56
C VAL A 93 1.99 -11.99 0.85
N SER A 94 2.44 -10.75 0.66
CA SER A 94 3.80 -10.29 0.95
C SER A 94 3.81 -9.24 2.06
N TYR A 95 4.93 -9.10 2.77
CA TYR A 95 5.03 -8.21 3.94
C TYR A 95 6.11 -7.14 3.77
N TYR A 96 5.83 -5.95 4.32
CA TYR A 96 6.74 -4.81 4.31
C TYR A 96 8.02 -5.11 5.09
N SER A 97 7.91 -5.77 6.25
CA SER A 97 9.06 -6.13 7.08
C SER A 97 10.10 -7.01 6.37
N GLU A 98 9.67 -7.84 5.42
CA GLU A 98 10.55 -8.71 4.62
C GLU A 98 11.34 -7.92 3.56
N SER A 99 10.86 -6.73 3.18
CA SER A 99 11.44 -5.89 2.14
C SER A 99 11.97 -4.54 2.66
N ASP A 100 11.85 -4.27 3.96
CA ASP A 100 12.04 -2.93 4.55
C ASP A 100 13.44 -2.34 4.28
N LYS A 101 14.50 -3.16 4.36
CA LYS A 101 15.88 -2.70 4.08
C LYS A 101 16.04 -2.21 2.63
N VAL A 102 15.46 -2.93 1.67
CA VAL A 102 15.54 -2.59 0.24
C VAL A 102 14.72 -1.35 -0.05
N ILE A 103 13.51 -1.29 0.51
CA ILE A 103 12.59 -0.15 0.36
C ILE A 103 13.20 1.12 0.95
N ASN A 104 13.79 1.06 2.14
CA ASN A 104 14.43 2.22 2.77
C ASN A 104 15.65 2.71 1.97
N HIS A 105 16.47 1.82 1.44
CA HIS A 105 17.61 2.19 0.58
C HIS A 105 17.16 2.90 -0.71
N LEU A 106 16.11 2.38 -1.36
CA LEU A 106 15.54 3.00 -2.56
C LEU A 106 14.93 4.37 -2.27
N SER A 107 14.19 4.50 -1.16
CA SER A 107 13.62 5.79 -0.75
C SER A 107 14.69 6.86 -0.50
N THR A 108 15.84 6.46 0.07
CA THR A 108 16.98 7.35 0.29
C THR A 108 17.57 7.83 -1.04
N LYS A 109 17.73 6.92 -2.01
CA LYS A 109 18.18 7.28 -3.36
C LYS A 109 17.20 8.21 -4.08
N LEU A 110 15.89 7.96 -3.98
CA LEU A 110 14.87 8.81 -4.59
C LEU A 110 14.87 10.23 -4.02
N ARG A 111 15.08 10.39 -2.70
CA ARG A 111 15.23 11.71 -2.06
C ARG A 111 16.46 12.45 -2.59
N GLN A 112 17.56 11.75 -2.85
CA GLN A 112 18.77 12.35 -3.45
C GLN A 112 18.55 12.76 -4.91
N VAL A 113 17.79 11.98 -5.69
CA VAL A 113 17.42 12.32 -7.08
C VAL A 113 16.48 13.53 -7.13
N LYS A 114 15.53 13.67 -6.19
CA LYS A 114 14.68 14.88 -6.09
C LYS A 114 15.46 16.16 -5.74
N GLY A 115 16.68 16.04 -5.22
CA GLY A 115 17.62 17.16 -5.06
C GLY A 115 18.27 17.63 -6.38
N ILE A 116 18.09 16.87 -7.47
CA ILE A 116 18.61 17.19 -8.80
C ILE A 116 17.44 17.59 -9.71
N THR A 117 17.37 18.89 -9.94
CA THR A 117 16.66 19.61 -11.01
C THR A 117 15.14 19.79 -10.92
N HIS A 118 14.80 21.05 -10.60
CA HIS A 118 13.58 21.78 -10.92
C HIS A 118 13.23 21.84 -12.43
N ARG A 119 13.70 20.91 -13.28
CA ARG A 119 13.69 21.07 -14.75
C ARG A 119 13.16 19.88 -15.58
N SER A 120 12.75 18.76 -14.97
CA SER A 120 12.27 17.57 -15.72
C SER A 120 10.79 17.20 -15.50
N LEU A 121 10.03 17.98 -14.72
CA LEU A 121 8.57 17.79 -14.55
C LEU A 121 7.71 18.33 -15.71
N LEU A 122 8.30 18.66 -16.86
CA LEU A 122 7.59 19.13 -18.05
C LEU A 122 6.98 18.00 -18.91
N TYR A 123 7.16 16.72 -18.53
CA TYR A 123 6.72 15.58 -19.35
C TYR A 123 5.31 15.04 -19.07
N PHE A 124 4.52 15.73 -18.23
CA PHE A 124 3.09 15.44 -18.05
C PHE A 124 2.29 16.74 -18.16
N ARG A 125 2.28 17.34 -19.35
CA ARG A 125 1.28 18.31 -19.77
C ARG A 125 0.50 17.76 -20.95
#